data_AF-A0A932PDE3-F1
#
_entry.id   AF-A0A932PDE3-F1
#
_cell.length_a   1.000
_cell.length_b   1.000
_cell.length_c   1.000
_cell.angle_alpha   90.00
_cell.angle_beta   90.00
_cell.angle_gamma   90.00
#
_symmetry.space_group_name_H-M   'P 1'
#
loop_
_entity.id
_entity.type
_entity.pdbx_description
1 polymer ?
#
loop_
_entity_poly.entity_id
_entity_poly.type
_entity_poly.pdbx_seq_one_letter_code
_entity_poly.pdbx_strand_id
1 'polypeptide(L)'
;MSDAVQNLRDTLNQLHQQLEAAPDIDPEMRALLAVTVQDIHARLEGGADTESDSEPPESIPDRLSEAIGHFEGSHPTLAGTLGSIIDALSRMGI
;
A
#
# COMPACT_ATOMS: atom_id res chain seq x y z
N MET A 1 0.81 -15.33 13.54
CA MET A 1 1.12 -13.92 13.25
C MET A 1 2.01 -13.77 12.01
N SER A 2 2.86 -14.75 11.69
CA SER A 2 3.73 -14.73 10.50
C SER A 2 2.98 -14.82 9.16
N ASP A 3 1.87 -15.57 9.09
CA ASP A 3 1.11 -15.74 7.84
C ASP A 3 0.48 -14.45 7.32
N ALA A 4 0.06 -13.56 8.22
CA ALA A 4 -0.56 -12.29 7.84
C ALA A 4 0.47 -11.36 7.18
N VAL A 5 1.66 -11.24 7.79
CA VAL A 5 2.78 -10.45 7.24
C VAL A 5 3.22 -11.02 5.90
N GLN A 6 3.30 -12.35 5.78
CA GLN A 6 3.64 -13.00 4.51
C GLN A 6 2.60 -12.69 3.43
N ASN A 7 1.31 -12.82 3.73
CA ASN A 7 0.22 -12.51 2.79
C ASN A 7 0.24 -11.04 2.33
N LEU A 8 0.52 -10.10 3.24
CA LEU A 8 0.69 -8.69 2.89
C LEU A 8 1.87 -8.48 1.94
N ARG A 9 3.02 -9.12 2.21
CA ARG A 9 4.20 -9.07 1.30
C ARG A 9 3.88 -9.65 -0.08
N ASP A 10 3.13 -10.74 -0.14
CA ASP A 10 2.67 -11.32 -1.41
C ASP A 10 1.74 -10.37 -2.17
N THR A 11 0.84 -9.69 -1.46
CA THR A 11 -0.08 -8.70 -2.06
C THR A 11 0.67 -7.45 -2.55
N LEU A 12 1.69 -6.99 -1.82
CA LEU A 12 2.55 -5.87 -2.23
C LEU A 12 3.38 -6.23 -3.46
N ASN A 13 3.90 -7.46 -3.55
CA ASN A 13 4.56 -7.95 -4.77
C ASN A 13 3.60 -7.99 -5.95
N GLN A 14 2.37 -8.46 -5.74
CA GLN A 14 1.35 -8.47 -6.78
C GLN A 14 1.03 -7.05 -7.27
N LEU A 15 0.92 -6.07 -6.36
CA LEU A 15 0.77 -4.66 -6.72
C LEU A 15 1.93 -4.18 -7.59
N HIS A 16 3.17 -4.48 -7.20
CA HIS A 16 4.36 -4.09 -7.95
C HIS A 16 4.34 -4.64 -9.38
N GLN A 17 4.02 -5.93 -9.53
CA GLN A 17 3.90 -6.56 -10.85
C GLN A 17 2.80 -5.94 -11.71
N GLN A 18 1.66 -5.59 -11.12
CA GLN A 18 0.58 -4.92 -11.83
C GLN A 18 0.98 -3.50 -12.26
N LEU A 19 1.73 -2.77 -11.42
CA LEU A 19 2.28 -1.45 -11.77
C LEU A 19 3.33 -1.52 -12.89
N GLU A 20 4.13 -2.58 -12.95
CA GLU A 20 5.08 -2.81 -14.04
C GLU A 20 4.39 -3.24 -15.34
N ALA A 21 3.32 -4.03 -15.24
CA ALA A 21 2.54 -4.49 -16.38
C ALA A 21 1.66 -3.40 -17.01
N ALA A 22 1.39 -2.32 -16.28
CA ALA A 22 0.56 -1.20 -16.72
C ALA A 22 1.41 0.06 -16.96
N PRO A 23 2.02 0.22 -18.15
CA PRO A 23 2.85 1.37 -18.48
C PRO A 23 2.07 2.69 -18.60
N ASP A 24 0.74 2.62 -18.75
CA ASP A 24 -0.17 3.77 -18.83
C ASP A 24 -0.50 4.40 -17.47
N ILE A 25 0.10 3.91 -16.38
CA ILE A 25 -0.05 4.53 -15.06
C ILE A 25 0.78 5.80 -14.96
N ASP A 26 0.18 6.83 -14.38
CA ASP A 26 0.87 8.08 -14.08
C ASP A 26 2.15 7.84 -13.24
N PRO A 27 3.31 8.35 -13.70
CA PRO A 27 4.58 8.14 -13.03
C PRO A 27 4.59 8.71 -11.61
N GLU A 28 3.82 9.77 -11.36
CA GLU A 28 3.62 10.36 -10.03
C GLU A 28 2.90 9.38 -9.09
N MET A 29 1.82 8.74 -9.55
CA MET A 29 1.10 7.75 -8.75
C MET A 29 1.93 6.49 -8.52
N ARG A 30 2.70 6.07 -9.52
CA ARG A 30 3.65 4.96 -9.36
C ARG A 30 4.69 5.27 -8.28
N ALA A 31 5.21 6.49 -8.24
CA ALA A 31 6.15 6.91 -7.21
C ALA A 31 5.49 6.97 -5.83
N LEU A 32 4.28 7.53 -5.72
CA LEU A 32 3.52 7.57 -4.47
C LEU A 32 3.30 6.16 -3.91
N LEU A 33 2.84 5.23 -4.73
CA LEU A 33 2.65 3.84 -4.35
C LEU A 33 3.95 3.15 -3.96
N ALA A 34 5.04 3.39 -4.69
CA ALA A 34 6.35 2.83 -4.36
C ALA A 34 6.86 3.31 -2.99
N VAL A 35 6.68 4.59 -2.66
CA VAL A 35 7.00 5.14 -1.33
C VAL A 35 6.12 4.52 -0.26
N THR A 36 4.81 4.43 -0.51
CA THR A 36 3.84 3.86 0.44
C THR A 36 4.13 2.39 0.75
N VAL A 37 4.48 1.59 -0.27
CA VAL A 37 4.92 0.20 -0.11
C VAL A 37 6.19 0.10 0.72
N GLN A 38 7.16 1.01 0.51
CA GLN A 38 8.38 1.07 1.31
C GLN A 38 8.11 1.41 2.77
N ASP A 39 7.21 2.36 3.03
CA ASP A 39 6.78 2.73 4.38
C ASP A 39 6.12 1.54 5.10
N ILE A 40 5.28 0.77 4.40
CA ILE A 40 4.68 -0.47 4.93
C ILE A 40 5.77 -1.47 5.30
N HIS A 41 6.72 -1.72 4.38
CA HIS A 41 7.84 -2.62 4.64
C HIS A 41 8.66 -2.21 5.85
N ALA A 42 8.98 -0.92 5.97
CA ALA A 42 9.71 -0.37 7.11
C ALA A 42 8.95 -0.59 8.43
N ARG A 43 7.62 -0.40 8.45
CA ARG A 43 6.78 -0.67 9.63
C ARG A 43 6.71 -2.16 9.97
N LEU A 44 6.67 -3.03 8.97
CA LEU A 44 6.66 -4.49 9.13
C LEU A 44 7.99 -5.03 9.68
N GLU A 45 9.13 -4.47 9.25
CA GLU A 45 10.47 -4.90 9.66
C GLU A 45 10.95 -4.21 10.95
N GLY A 46 10.53 -2.96 11.17
CA GLY A 46 10.95 -2.11 12.29
C GLY A 46 10.21 -2.36 13.60
N GLY A 47 9.09 -3.08 13.60
CA GLY A 47 8.32 -3.40 14.80
C GLY A 47 7.69 -2.18 15.46
N ALA A 48 6.47 -1.82 15.04
CA ALA A 48 5.42 -1.05 15.74
C ALA A 48 5.74 0.29 16.48
N ASP A 49 7.00 0.68 16.71
CA ASP A 49 7.38 1.83 17.55
C ASP A 49 7.92 2.99 16.70
N THR A 50 7.15 3.43 15.71
CA THR A 50 7.36 4.75 15.13
C THR A 50 6.04 5.49 15.09
N GLU A 51 5.51 5.76 16.28
CA GLU A 51 4.75 6.96 16.57
C GLU A 51 5.67 8.17 16.29
N SER A 52 5.86 8.53 15.02
CA SER A 52 6.37 9.86 14.69
C SER A 52 5.23 10.84 14.87
N ASP A 53 5.16 11.33 16.11
CA ASP A 53 4.37 12.42 16.67
C ASP A 53 4.68 13.76 15.95
N SER A 54 4.40 13.83 14.66
CA SER A 54 4.53 15.05 13.86
C SER A 54 3.32 15.13 12.92
N GLU A 55 2.41 16.07 13.20
CA GLU A 55 1.19 16.49 12.48
C GLU A 55 0.89 15.81 11.14
N PRO A 56 -0.34 15.32 10.91
CA PRO A 56 -0.61 14.14 10.11
C PRO A 56 -0.16 14.31 8.65
N PRO A 57 0.97 13.72 8.22
CA PRO A 57 1.07 13.32 6.84
C PRO A 57 0.11 12.12 6.71
N GLU A 58 -0.89 12.18 5.83
CA GLU A 58 -1.93 11.15 5.65
C GLU A 58 -1.46 9.73 5.99
N SER A 59 -2.25 9.00 6.79
CA SER A 59 -1.94 7.63 7.17
C SER A 59 -1.75 6.78 5.92
N ILE A 60 -0.91 5.76 5.99
CA ILE A 60 -0.76 4.76 4.91
C ILE A 60 -2.12 4.29 4.35
N PRO A 61 -3.10 3.89 5.19
CA PRO A 61 -4.42 3.51 4.69
C PRO A 61 -5.20 4.65 4.01
N ASP A 62 -5.02 5.91 4.41
CA ASP A 62 -5.64 7.08 3.76
C ASP A 62 -5.05 7.28 2.35
N ARG A 63 -3.71 7.28 2.22
CA ARG A 63 -3.04 7.41 0.92
C ARG A 63 -3.39 6.29 -0.05
N LEU A 64 -3.47 5.06 0.46
CA LEU A 64 -3.91 3.91 -0.35
C LEU A 64 -5.37 4.07 -0.77
N SER A 65 -6.24 4.63 0.08
CA SER A 65 -7.65 4.89 -0.25
C SER A 65 -7.79 5.95 -1.33
N GLU A 66 -6.97 7.00 -1.30
CA GLU A 66 -6.91 8.00 -2.38
C GLU A 66 -6.47 7.35 -3.71
N ALA A 67 -5.42 6.53 -3.68
CA ALA A 67 -4.96 5.81 -4.85
C ALA A 67 -6.05 4.85 -5.40
N ILE A 68 -6.81 4.18 -4.54
CA ILE A 68 -7.97 3.37 -4.95
C ILE A 68 -8.96 4.21 -5.76
N GLY A 69 -9.35 5.38 -5.27
CA GLY A 69 -10.29 6.27 -5.98
C GLY A 69 -9.75 6.72 -7.34
N HIS A 70 -8.44 6.94 -7.44
CA HIS A 70 -7.80 7.27 -8.71
C HIS A 70 -7.79 6.10 -9.71
N PHE A 71 -7.57 4.87 -9.23
CA PHE A 71 -7.48 3.68 -10.07
C PHE A 71 -8.82 2.96 -10.29
N GLU A 72 -9.88 3.27 -9.55
CA GLU A 72 -11.17 2.57 -9.62
C GLU A 72 -11.79 2.61 -11.03
N GLY A 73 -11.62 3.73 -11.74
CA GLY A 73 -12.14 3.90 -13.11
C GLY A 73 -11.24 3.33 -14.21
N SER A 74 -9.92 3.43 -14.05
CA SER A 74 -8.95 3.08 -15.11
C SER A 74 -8.35 1.68 -14.94
N HIS A 75 -8.14 1.25 -13.69
CA HIS A 75 -7.44 0.03 -13.33
C HIS A 75 -8.10 -0.67 -12.13
N PRO A 76 -9.29 -1.28 -12.32
CA PRO A 76 -10.06 -1.89 -11.23
C PRO A 76 -9.31 -3.02 -10.51
N THR A 77 -8.41 -3.72 -11.20
CA THR A 77 -7.56 -4.76 -10.61
C THR A 77 -6.53 -4.19 -9.62
N LEU A 78 -5.97 -3.02 -9.92
CA LEU A 78 -5.04 -2.31 -9.02
C LEU A 78 -5.79 -1.80 -7.79
N ALA A 79 -6.96 -1.17 -8.00
CA ALA A 79 -7.83 -0.71 -6.92
C ALA A 79 -8.20 -1.86 -5.96
N GLY A 80 -8.56 -3.04 -6.48
CA GLY A 80 -8.84 -4.22 -5.65
C GLY A 80 -7.62 -4.73 -4.86
N THR A 81 -6.43 -4.66 -5.45
CA THR A 81 -5.17 -5.06 -4.79
C THR A 81 -4.81 -4.09 -3.66
N LEU A 82 -4.96 -2.78 -3.89
CA LEU A 82 -4.77 -1.74 -2.88
C LEU A 82 -5.76 -1.90 -1.70
N GLY A 83 -7.03 -2.20 -1.98
CA GLY A 83 -8.02 -2.47 -0.93
C GLY A 83 -7.63 -3.68 -0.06
N SER A 84 -7.10 -4.73 -0.68
CA SER A 84 -6.62 -5.92 0.03
C SER A 84 -5.44 -5.61 0.97
N ILE A 85 -4.55 -4.69 0.56
CA ILE A 85 -3.44 -4.19 1.38
C ILE A 85 -3.98 -3.45 2.61
N ILE A 86 -4.93 -2.53 2.44
CA ILE A 86 -5.56 -1.80 3.55
C ILE A 86 -6.22 -2.76 4.54
N ASP A 87 -6.96 -3.76 4.04
CA ASP A 87 -7.60 -4.78 4.87
C ASP A 87 -6.56 -5.57 5.69
N ALA A 88 -5.45 -5.94 5.07
CA ALA A 88 -4.35 -6.65 5.72
C ALA A 88 -3.66 -5.79 6.79
N LEU A 89 -3.40 -4.51 6.51
CA LEU A 89 -2.84 -3.55 7.48
C LEU A 89 -3.79 -3.37 8.68
N SER A 90 -5.09 -3.16 8.42
CA SER A 90 -6.12 -3.00 9.45
C SER A 90 -6.20 -4.22 10.39
N ARG A 91 -6.10 -5.44 9.84
CA ARG A 91 -6.05 -6.68 10.62
C ARG A 91 -4.81 -6.79 11.51
N MET A 92 -3.73 -6.12 11.16
CA MET A 92 -2.48 -6.08 11.93
C MET A 92 -2.47 -4.93 12.96
N GLY A 93 -3.42 -3.98 12.87
CA GLY A 93 -3.50 -2.82 13.76
C GLY A 93 -2.46 -1.74 13.47
N ILE A 94 -2.05 -1.58 12.20
CA ILE A 94 -1.07 -0.60 11.71
C ILE A 94 -1.68 0.47 10.80
#